data_AF-A0A2N2HAR8-F1
#
_entry.id   AF-A0A2N2HAR8-F1
#
_cell.length_a   1.000
_cell.length_b   1.000
_cell.length_c   1.000
_cell.angle_alpha   90.00
_cell.angle_beta   90.00
_cell.angle_gamma   90.00
#
_symmetry.space_group_name_H-M   'P 1'
#
loop_
_entity.id
_entity.type
_entity.pdbx_description
1 polymer ?
#
loop_
_entity_poly.entity_id
_entity_poly.type
_entity_poly.pdbx_seq_one_letter_code
_entity_poly.pdbx_strand_id
1 'polypeptide(L)'
;MLRKTRHGAWLEVDDARVRGPIVLQGEVNGQDGDAAVVEIVRFPESGDENPEGKLLAALGPPGSPDVETRKVLLREGIEETFSEAVQQEVERVAQSVDPSSTQGREDLREVDLLTIDPADARDRDDAIWVRELDEGYEAWVAIADVAAYVQTGTALDDEARIRGFSLYLPDRAVPMLPATLSSKLCSLEKDEDRLCMALWMKFDDRGRRTRTRLCEAIMRSKATLSYRQVAVGMKWSSEPGEPLEAG
;
A
#
# COMPACT_ATOMS: atom_id res chain seq x y z
N MET A 1 26.12 -14.56 -6.72
CA MET A 1 25.74 -15.97 -6.86
C MET A 1 26.48 -16.84 -5.85
N LEU A 2 25.78 -17.75 -5.19
CA LEU A 2 26.35 -18.70 -4.23
C LEU A 2 27.16 -19.76 -4.98
N ARG A 3 28.38 -20.01 -4.52
CA ARG A 3 29.25 -21.08 -4.99
C ARG A 3 29.57 -22.04 -3.87
N LYS A 4 29.45 -23.34 -4.12
CA LYS A 4 29.70 -24.39 -3.14
C LYS A 4 30.59 -25.47 -3.73
N THR A 5 31.60 -25.87 -2.95
CA THR A 5 32.47 -27.01 -3.24
C THR A 5 32.53 -27.93 -2.03
N ARG A 6 33.26 -29.05 -2.15
CA ARG A 6 33.53 -29.94 -1.01
C ARG A 6 34.38 -29.29 0.09
N HIS A 7 35.09 -28.22 -0.22
CA HIS A 7 36.10 -27.62 0.66
C HIS A 7 35.76 -26.20 1.13
N GLY A 8 34.61 -25.65 0.71
CA GLY A 8 34.19 -24.31 1.11
C GLY A 8 33.09 -23.75 0.23
N ALA A 9 32.62 -22.56 0.60
CA ALA A 9 31.60 -21.82 -0.10
C ALA A 9 31.95 -20.32 -0.14
N TRP A 10 31.50 -19.64 -1.18
CA TRP A 10 31.68 -18.19 -1.33
C TRP A 10 30.51 -17.59 -2.10
N LEU A 11 30.32 -16.28 -1.99
CA LEU A 11 29.39 -15.52 -2.80
C LEU A 11 30.16 -14.73 -3.85
N GLU A 12 29.88 -14.97 -5.12
CA GLU A 12 30.24 -14.05 -6.21
C GLU A 12 29.33 -12.83 -6.15
N VAL A 13 29.89 -11.63 -6.07
CA VAL A 13 29.12 -10.39 -5.90
C VAL A 13 29.14 -9.63 -7.23
N ASP A 14 27.97 -9.19 -7.68
CA ASP A 14 27.84 -8.41 -8.93
C ASP A 14 28.13 -6.91 -8.71
N ASP A 15 28.22 -6.47 -7.46
CA ASP A 15 28.55 -5.11 -7.06
C ASP A 15 30.05 -4.85 -7.14
N ALA A 16 30.46 -4.02 -8.11
CA ALA A 16 31.86 -3.64 -8.33
C ALA A 16 32.51 -2.91 -7.14
N ARG A 17 31.75 -2.45 -6.15
CA ARG A 17 32.27 -1.85 -4.92
C ARG A 17 32.88 -2.90 -3.99
N VAL A 18 32.47 -4.16 -4.10
CA VAL A 18 33.01 -5.27 -3.31
C VAL A 18 34.12 -5.95 -4.10
N ARG A 19 35.32 -5.95 -3.55
CA ARG A 19 36.49 -6.57 -4.19
C ARG A 19 36.52 -8.07 -3.89
N GLY A 20 36.46 -8.88 -4.95
CA GLY A 20 36.58 -10.33 -4.87
C GLY A 20 35.32 -11.02 -4.33
N PRO A 21 35.32 -12.36 -4.28
CA PRO A 21 34.22 -13.12 -3.70
C PRO A 21 34.18 -12.95 -2.17
N ILE A 22 32.99 -13.02 -1.58
CA ILE A 22 32.84 -13.08 -0.12
C ILE A 22 32.95 -14.54 0.31
N VAL A 23 34.00 -14.88 1.06
CA VAL A 23 34.20 -16.24 1.59
C VAL A 23 33.19 -16.48 2.72
N LEU A 24 32.43 -17.58 2.64
CA LEU A 24 31.38 -17.86 3.61
C LEU A 24 31.90 -18.68 4.79
N GLN A 25 31.58 -18.20 5.98
CA GLN A 25 31.85 -18.87 7.25
C GLN A 25 30.60 -19.60 7.77
N GLY A 26 30.79 -20.75 8.39
CA GLY A 26 29.72 -21.53 9.03
C GLY A 26 28.89 -22.38 8.08
N GLU A 27 27.67 -22.71 8.50
CA GLU A 27 26.75 -23.56 7.73
C GLU A 27 26.13 -22.77 6.56
N VAL A 28 26.13 -23.39 5.37
CA VAL A 28 25.65 -22.76 4.13
C VAL A 28 24.46 -23.55 3.58
N ASN A 29 23.27 -23.09 3.96
CA ASN A 29 21.98 -23.66 3.55
C ASN A 29 21.53 -23.03 2.22
N GLY A 30 21.65 -23.78 1.12
CA GLY A 30 21.40 -23.31 -0.25
C GLY A 30 22.11 -24.19 -1.29
N GLN A 31 21.71 -24.09 -2.55
CA GLN A 31 22.31 -24.83 -3.67
C GLN A 31 23.40 -24.01 -4.37
N ASP A 32 24.35 -24.69 -5.01
CA ASP A 32 25.30 -24.02 -5.89
C ASP A 32 24.54 -23.32 -7.03
N GLY A 33 24.85 -22.06 -7.28
CA GLY A 33 24.16 -21.24 -8.28
C GLY A 33 23.00 -20.38 -7.74
N ASP A 34 22.57 -20.55 -6.49
CA ASP A 34 21.50 -19.74 -5.91
C ASP A 34 21.90 -18.26 -5.79
N ALA A 35 20.92 -17.36 -5.95
CA ALA A 35 21.02 -16.02 -5.39
C ALA A 35 20.97 -16.11 -3.87
N ALA A 36 21.76 -15.29 -3.19
CA ALA A 36 21.90 -15.35 -1.74
C ALA A 36 22.27 -13.98 -1.15
N VAL A 37 21.98 -13.83 0.14
CA VAL A 37 22.16 -12.62 0.94
C VAL A 37 23.18 -12.94 2.02
N VAL A 38 24.18 -12.08 2.15
CA VAL A 38 25.30 -12.30 3.06
C VAL A 38 25.55 -11.05 3.88
N GLU A 39 25.85 -11.25 5.15
CA GLU A 39 26.39 -10.21 6.02
C GLU A 39 27.91 -10.28 5.97
N ILE A 40 28.59 -9.19 5.64
CA ILE A 40 30.06 -9.13 5.74
C ILE A 40 30.42 -9.01 7.21
N VAL A 41 31.12 -10.02 7.73
CA VAL A 41 31.56 -10.09 9.14
C VAL A 41 33.03 -9.72 9.31
N ARG A 42 33.83 -9.82 8.23
CA ARG A 42 35.22 -9.33 8.19
C ARG A 42 35.50 -8.67 6.86
N PHE A 43 35.94 -7.41 6.92
CA PHE A 43 36.50 -6.73 5.76
C PHE A 43 37.98 -7.10 5.58
N PRO A 44 38.50 -7.15 4.34
CA PRO A 44 39.90 -7.46 4.09
C PRO A 44 40.80 -6.35 4.64
N GLU A 45 41.88 -6.73 5.34
CA GLU A 45 42.85 -5.78 5.91
C GLU A 45 44.04 -5.53 4.97
N SER A 46 44.25 -6.44 4.02
CA SER A 46 45.34 -6.39 3.04
C SER A 46 44.82 -6.59 1.62
N GLY A 47 45.65 -6.24 0.63
CA GLY A 47 45.26 -6.27 -0.78
C GLY A 47 45.04 -7.68 -1.36
N ASP A 48 45.47 -8.73 -0.67
CA ASP A 48 45.38 -10.12 -1.12
C ASP A 48 44.28 -10.90 -0.39
N GLU A 49 43.57 -10.26 0.53
CA GLU A 49 42.49 -10.85 1.29
C GLU A 49 41.13 -10.64 0.62
N ASN A 50 40.28 -11.67 0.73
CA ASN A 50 38.87 -11.57 0.41
C ASN A 50 38.07 -11.25 1.69
N PRO A 51 36.94 -10.53 1.57
CA PRO A 51 36.00 -10.37 2.67
C PRO A 51 35.45 -11.73 3.13
N GLU A 52 35.09 -11.82 4.41
CA GLU A 52 34.38 -12.96 4.97
C GLU A 52 32.96 -12.57 5.34
N GLY A 53 32.04 -13.48 5.11
CA GLY A 53 30.62 -13.26 5.38
C GLY A 53 29.91 -14.45 5.97
N LYS A 54 28.75 -14.17 6.55
CA LYS A 54 27.79 -15.18 7.01
C LYS A 54 26.59 -15.17 6.07
N LEU A 55 26.16 -16.36 5.65
CA LEU A 55 24.93 -16.49 4.88
C LEU A 55 23.73 -16.12 5.76
N LEU A 56 22.96 -15.11 5.33
CA LEU A 56 21.70 -14.75 5.98
C LEU A 56 20.53 -15.53 5.36
N ALA A 57 20.49 -15.61 4.03
CA ALA A 57 19.43 -16.33 3.31
C ALA A 57 19.90 -16.79 1.92
N ALA A 58 19.56 -18.02 1.55
CA ALA A 58 19.50 -18.42 0.15
C ALA A 58 18.13 -18.04 -0.42
N LEU A 59 18.13 -17.31 -1.53
CA LEU A 59 16.91 -16.84 -2.18
C LEU A 59 16.37 -17.87 -3.19
N GLY A 60 17.26 -18.64 -3.81
CA GLY A 60 16.95 -19.65 -4.83
C GLY A 60 17.51 -19.28 -6.21
N PRO A 61 17.02 -19.91 -7.29
CA PRO A 61 17.57 -19.72 -8.63
C PRO A 61 17.40 -18.27 -9.15
N PRO A 62 18.49 -17.63 -9.62
CA PRO A 62 18.43 -16.27 -10.17
C PRO A 62 17.55 -16.21 -11.43
N GLY A 63 16.94 -15.05 -11.67
CA GLY A 63 16.06 -14.83 -12.83
C GLY A 63 14.63 -15.33 -12.65
N SER A 64 14.30 -16.00 -11.56
CA SER A 64 12.90 -16.25 -11.19
C SER A 64 12.26 -14.96 -10.63
N PRO A 65 11.00 -14.64 -10.97
CA PRO A 65 10.33 -13.42 -10.51
C PRO A 65 10.39 -13.23 -8.99
N ASP A 66 10.11 -14.27 -8.21
CA ASP A 66 10.12 -14.21 -6.75
C ASP A 66 11.51 -13.86 -6.18
N VAL A 67 12.57 -14.43 -6.76
CA VAL A 67 13.95 -14.16 -6.33
C VAL A 67 14.36 -12.73 -6.67
N GLU A 68 14.02 -12.25 -7.86
CA GLU A 68 14.34 -10.88 -8.27
C GLU A 68 13.56 -9.85 -7.44
N THR A 69 12.28 -10.10 -7.15
CA THR A 69 11.49 -9.28 -6.23
C THR A 69 12.11 -9.24 -4.83
N ARG A 70 12.47 -10.40 -4.26
CA ARG A 70 13.11 -10.46 -2.93
C ARG A 70 14.46 -9.73 -2.89
N LYS A 71 15.25 -9.79 -3.97
CA LYS A 71 16.50 -9.03 -4.09
C LYS A 71 16.26 -7.53 -4.01
N VAL A 72 15.24 -7.01 -4.70
CA VAL A 72 14.87 -5.59 -4.64
C VAL A 72 14.44 -5.21 -3.24
N LEU A 73 13.51 -5.95 -2.62
CA LEU A 73 13.02 -5.66 -1.27
C LEU A 73 14.17 -5.58 -0.26
N LEU A 74 15.10 -6.54 -0.28
CA LEU A 74 16.24 -6.55 0.63
C LEU A 74 17.23 -5.42 0.36
N ARG A 75 17.50 -5.10 -0.92
CA ARG A 75 18.43 -4.02 -1.28
C ARG A 75 17.91 -2.66 -0.84
N GLU A 76 16.60 -2.44 -0.96
CA GLU A 76 15.94 -1.19 -0.55
C GLU A 76 15.54 -1.20 0.94
N GLY A 77 15.78 -2.29 1.68
CA GLY A 77 15.46 -2.38 3.11
C GLY A 77 13.96 -2.39 3.41
N ILE A 78 13.14 -2.95 2.51
CA ILE A 78 11.69 -2.95 2.63
C ILE A 78 11.24 -4.19 3.41
N GLU A 79 10.62 -3.97 4.57
CA GLU A 79 9.97 -5.02 5.34
C GLU A 79 8.49 -5.16 4.97
N GLU A 80 8.09 -6.36 4.57
CA GLU A 80 6.68 -6.63 4.23
C GLU A 80 5.82 -6.77 5.49
N THR A 81 6.41 -7.25 6.59
CA THR A 81 5.72 -7.50 7.86
C THR A 81 5.65 -6.25 8.71
N PHE A 82 4.57 -6.12 9.47
CA PHE A 82 4.42 -5.07 10.48
C PHE A 82 4.89 -5.59 11.85
N SER A 83 5.47 -4.70 12.65
CA SER A 83 5.90 -5.02 14.01
C SER A 83 4.72 -5.40 14.94
N GLU A 84 5.01 -6.09 16.04
CA GLU A 84 3.99 -6.45 17.03
C GLU A 84 3.31 -5.21 17.64
N ALA A 85 4.07 -4.13 17.84
CA ALA A 85 3.54 -2.86 18.34
C ALA A 85 2.49 -2.26 17.39
N VAL A 86 2.75 -2.31 16.07
CA VAL A 86 1.78 -1.89 15.05
C VAL A 86 0.53 -2.76 15.09
N GLN A 87 0.69 -4.08 15.14
CA GLN A 87 -0.45 -5.01 15.18
C GLN A 87 -1.34 -4.80 16.41
N GLN A 88 -0.74 -4.64 17.59
CA GLN A 88 -1.46 -4.35 18.84
C GLN A 88 -2.18 -2.99 18.79
N GLU A 89 -1.60 -1.99 18.11
CA GLU A 89 -2.29 -0.73 17.90
C GLU A 89 -3.49 -0.87 16.97
N VAL A 90 -3.31 -1.56 15.83
CA VAL A 90 -4.39 -1.88 14.90
C VAL A 90 -5.54 -2.55 15.62
N GLU A 91 -5.31 -3.58 16.44
CA GLU A 91 -6.39 -4.26 17.17
C GLU A 91 -7.20 -3.33 18.08
N ARG A 92 -6.58 -2.28 18.62
CA ARG A 92 -7.27 -1.27 19.45
C ARG A 92 -8.09 -0.29 18.62
N VAL A 93 -7.59 0.14 17.46
CA VAL A 93 -8.26 1.12 16.60
C VAL A 93 -9.22 0.48 15.59
N ALA A 94 -9.06 -0.83 15.31
CA ALA A 94 -9.82 -1.62 14.35
C ALA A 94 -11.24 -1.98 14.82
N GLN A 95 -11.89 -1.08 15.54
CA GLN A 95 -13.30 -1.21 15.92
C GLN A 95 -14.15 -0.46 14.90
N SER A 96 -15.40 -0.90 14.69
CA SER A 96 -16.37 -0.17 13.87
C SER A 96 -16.44 1.30 14.31
N VAL A 97 -16.76 2.21 13.39
CA VAL A 97 -16.87 3.65 13.68
C VAL A 97 -17.66 3.88 14.97
N ASP A 98 -16.99 4.40 16.00
CA ASP A 98 -17.60 4.68 17.28
C ASP A 98 -18.58 5.87 17.11
N PRO A 99 -19.82 5.79 17.62
CA PRO A 99 -20.76 6.91 17.57
C PRO A 99 -20.22 8.22 18.17
N SER A 100 -19.28 8.15 19.11
CA SER A 100 -18.59 9.32 19.66
C SER A 100 -17.65 9.99 18.64
N SER A 101 -17.06 9.22 17.72
CA SER A 101 -16.20 9.72 16.65
C SER A 101 -16.97 10.52 15.59
N THR A 102 -18.31 10.50 15.61
CA THR A 102 -19.14 11.30 14.71
C THR A 102 -19.47 12.69 15.26
N GLN A 103 -19.10 12.98 16.51
CA GLN A 103 -19.41 14.26 17.13
C GLN A 103 -18.62 15.40 16.46
N GLY A 104 -19.34 16.43 15.99
CA GLY A 104 -18.73 17.59 15.31
C GLY A 104 -18.48 17.39 13.80
N ARG A 105 -18.76 16.20 13.27
CA ARG A 105 -18.66 15.89 11.84
C ARG A 105 -19.96 16.21 11.11
N GLU A 106 -19.84 16.59 9.85
CA GLU A 106 -20.98 16.77 8.95
C GLU A 106 -21.55 15.41 8.52
N ASP A 107 -22.88 15.28 8.52
CA ASP A 107 -23.55 14.05 8.12
C ASP A 107 -23.86 14.05 6.62
N LEU A 108 -23.11 13.23 5.87
CA LEU A 108 -23.23 13.08 4.42
C LEU A 108 -23.85 11.73 4.04
N ARG A 109 -24.42 10.96 4.98
CA ARG A 109 -24.98 9.61 4.71
C ARG A 109 -26.19 9.62 3.77
N GLU A 110 -26.86 10.76 3.65
CA GLU A 110 -27.95 11.00 2.72
C GLU A 110 -27.49 11.59 1.37
N VAL A 111 -26.20 11.89 1.21
CA VAL A 111 -25.61 12.26 -0.09
C VAL A 111 -25.27 10.98 -0.84
N ASP A 112 -25.63 10.89 -2.12
CA ASP A 112 -25.40 9.70 -2.94
C ASP A 112 -23.94 9.57 -3.41
N LEU A 113 -22.99 9.63 -2.47
CA LEU A 113 -21.58 9.41 -2.71
C LEU A 113 -21.35 7.97 -3.20
N LEU A 114 -20.45 7.81 -4.17
CA LEU A 114 -20.03 6.53 -4.71
C LEU A 114 -18.52 6.48 -4.92
N THR A 115 -17.95 5.29 -4.95
CA THR A 115 -16.53 5.04 -5.24
C THR A 115 -16.36 4.50 -6.67
N ILE A 116 -15.25 4.83 -7.33
CA ILE A 116 -14.93 4.35 -8.69
C ILE A 116 -13.47 3.90 -8.75
N ASP A 117 -13.26 2.58 -8.81
CA ASP A 117 -11.94 1.98 -8.68
C ASP A 117 -11.71 0.85 -9.71
N PRO A 118 -10.49 0.31 -9.84
CA PRO A 118 -10.30 -0.99 -10.50
C PRO A 118 -11.10 -2.10 -9.80
N ALA A 119 -11.50 -3.13 -10.54
CA ALA A 119 -12.35 -4.21 -10.01
C ALA A 119 -11.68 -5.04 -8.90
N ASP A 120 -10.36 -5.03 -8.83
CA ASP A 120 -9.53 -5.71 -7.83
C ASP A 120 -9.09 -4.82 -6.66
N ALA A 121 -9.49 -3.54 -6.65
CA ALA A 121 -9.17 -2.61 -5.58
C ALA A 121 -9.81 -3.04 -4.25
N ARG A 122 -9.07 -2.83 -3.16
CA ARG A 122 -9.50 -3.15 -1.79
C ARG A 122 -9.46 -1.95 -0.85
N ASP A 123 -8.81 -0.89 -1.25
CA ASP A 123 -8.53 0.35 -0.53
C ASP A 123 -9.16 1.50 -1.31
N ARG A 124 -10.43 1.78 -1.03
CA ARG A 124 -11.20 2.81 -1.72
C ARG A 124 -11.09 4.10 -0.93
N ASP A 125 -10.13 4.93 -1.32
CA ASP A 125 -9.76 6.13 -0.57
C ASP A 125 -10.66 7.33 -0.86
N ASP A 126 -11.34 7.35 -2.00
CA ASP A 126 -12.15 8.48 -2.43
C ASP A 126 -13.56 8.10 -2.93
N ALA A 127 -14.51 8.97 -2.61
CA ALA A 127 -15.88 8.91 -3.09
C ALA A 127 -16.31 10.27 -3.64
N ILE A 128 -17.14 10.25 -4.68
CA ILE A 128 -17.56 11.45 -5.40
C ILE A 128 -19.07 11.52 -5.54
N TRP A 129 -19.57 12.76 -5.64
CA TRP A 129 -20.94 13.05 -6.02
C TRP A 129 -20.98 14.40 -6.74
N VAL A 130 -21.80 14.52 -7.78
CA VAL A 130 -21.97 15.75 -8.56
C VAL A 130 -23.44 15.97 -8.85
N ARG A 131 -23.88 17.23 -8.74
CA ARG A 131 -25.22 17.69 -9.12
C ARG A 131 -25.13 18.92 -10.02
N GLU A 132 -25.87 18.89 -11.11
CA GLU A 132 -26.12 20.06 -11.95
C GLU A 132 -27.05 21.04 -11.23
N LEU A 133 -26.72 22.33 -11.32
CA LEU A 133 -27.55 23.43 -10.81
C LEU A 133 -28.10 24.21 -12.01
N ASP A 134 -29.02 25.16 -11.76
CA ASP A 134 -29.49 26.09 -12.81
C ASP A 134 -28.31 26.82 -13.49
N GLU A 135 -27.26 27.11 -12.72
CA GLU A 135 -26.00 27.68 -13.19
C GLU A 135 -24.81 26.88 -12.64
N GLY A 136 -24.22 26.03 -13.49
CA GLY A 136 -23.01 25.27 -13.18
C GLY A 136 -23.26 24.00 -12.37
N TYR A 137 -22.36 23.69 -11.43
CA TYR A 137 -22.35 22.39 -10.74
C TYR A 137 -22.02 22.53 -9.26
N GLU A 138 -22.50 21.56 -8.49
CA GLU A 138 -22.08 21.30 -7.11
C GLU A 138 -21.46 19.92 -7.03
N ALA A 139 -20.36 19.79 -6.29
CA ALA A 139 -19.69 18.51 -6.13
C ALA A 139 -19.23 18.28 -4.69
N TRP A 140 -19.21 17.02 -4.32
CA TRP A 140 -18.52 16.51 -3.14
C TRP A 140 -17.41 15.55 -3.58
N VAL A 141 -16.25 15.68 -2.95
CA VAL A 141 -15.19 14.67 -2.94
C VAL A 141 -14.93 14.33 -1.49
N ALA A 142 -15.17 13.09 -1.08
CA ALA A 142 -14.92 12.59 0.25
C ALA A 142 -13.68 11.69 0.22
N ILE A 143 -12.70 11.97 1.06
CA ILE A 143 -11.47 11.19 1.20
C ILE A 143 -11.48 10.47 2.53
N ALA A 144 -11.11 9.19 2.57
CA ALA A 144 -10.96 8.42 3.80
C ALA A 144 -10.19 9.18 4.88
N ASP A 145 -10.75 9.26 6.09
CA ASP A 145 -10.11 9.96 7.20
C ASP A 145 -9.09 9.06 7.90
N VAL A 146 -7.99 8.76 7.22
CA VAL A 146 -6.87 7.96 7.76
C VAL A 146 -6.32 8.58 9.05
N ALA A 147 -6.31 9.92 9.15
CA ALA A 147 -5.83 10.65 10.31
C ALA A 147 -6.70 10.45 11.55
N ALA A 148 -7.94 9.97 11.42
CA ALA A 148 -8.75 9.54 12.57
C ALA A 148 -8.17 8.26 13.23
N TYR A 149 -7.52 7.39 12.45
CA TYR A 149 -7.01 6.09 12.92
C TYR A 149 -5.50 6.08 13.16
N VAL A 150 -4.74 6.89 12.42
CA VAL A 150 -3.28 6.98 12.51
C VAL A 150 -2.91 8.30 13.18
N GLN A 151 -2.72 8.27 14.49
CA GLN A 151 -2.43 9.45 15.30
C GLN A 151 -0.94 9.74 15.36
N THR A 152 -0.55 11.02 15.39
CA THR A 152 0.86 11.41 15.46
C THR A 152 1.55 10.84 16.71
N GLY A 153 2.75 10.28 16.51
CA GLY A 153 3.59 9.72 17.57
C GLY A 153 3.19 8.31 18.03
N THR A 154 2.32 7.62 17.28
CA THR A 154 2.00 6.22 17.53
C THR A 154 2.83 5.26 16.66
N ALA A 155 2.75 3.96 16.95
CA ALA A 155 3.49 2.96 16.18
C ALA A 155 2.99 2.89 14.72
N LEU A 156 1.69 3.10 14.48
CA LEU A 156 1.15 3.23 13.13
C LEU A 156 1.71 4.43 12.37
N ASP A 157 1.82 5.59 13.00
CA ASP A 157 2.37 6.81 12.39
C ASP A 157 3.86 6.65 12.07
N ASP A 158 4.63 6.10 13.00
CA ASP A 158 6.06 5.83 12.79
C ASP A 158 6.29 4.84 11.65
N GLU A 159 5.52 3.75 11.60
CA GLU A 159 5.58 2.75 10.53
C GLU A 159 5.17 3.35 9.18
N ALA A 160 4.07 4.10 9.13
CA ALA A 160 3.60 4.75 7.91
C ALA A 160 4.64 5.74 7.38
N ARG A 161 5.36 6.46 8.27
CA ARG A 161 6.45 7.36 7.90
C ARG A 161 7.68 6.62 7.39
N ILE A 162 8.03 5.47 7.98
CA ILE A 162 9.14 4.63 7.52
C ILE A 162 8.86 4.08 6.12
N ARG A 163 7.62 3.60 5.87
CA ARG A 163 7.22 3.06 4.56
C ARG A 163 7.01 4.17 3.52
N GLY A 164 6.38 5.27 3.89
CA GLY A 164 6.13 6.46 3.07
C GLY A 164 5.07 6.30 1.96
N PHE A 165 4.95 5.11 1.37
CA PHE A 165 3.99 4.78 0.32
C PHE A 165 3.71 3.27 0.27
N SER A 166 2.61 2.87 -0.38
CA SER A 166 2.36 1.47 -0.73
C SER A 166 3.13 1.10 -2.00
N LEU A 167 3.96 0.06 -1.95
CA LEU A 167 4.72 -0.43 -3.10
C LEU A 167 3.92 -1.51 -3.85
N TYR A 168 3.73 -1.34 -5.16
CA TYR A 168 3.04 -2.32 -6.00
C TYR A 168 4.06 -3.16 -6.78
N LEU A 169 4.16 -4.44 -6.43
CA LEU A 169 4.95 -5.46 -7.12
C LEU A 169 4.07 -6.14 -8.19
N PRO A 170 4.67 -6.86 -9.15
CA PRO A 170 3.90 -7.54 -10.21
C PRO A 170 2.83 -8.53 -9.71
N ASP A 171 3.03 -9.12 -8.53
CA ASP A 171 2.18 -10.17 -7.97
C ASP A 171 1.40 -9.74 -6.71
N ARG A 172 1.83 -8.67 -6.02
CA ARG A 172 1.22 -8.20 -4.77
C ARG A 172 1.58 -6.75 -4.43
N ALA A 173 0.87 -6.15 -3.48
CA ALA A 173 1.26 -4.89 -2.87
C ALA A 173 1.96 -5.10 -1.53
N VAL A 174 2.93 -4.26 -1.20
CA VAL A 174 3.46 -4.05 0.14
C VAL A 174 2.82 -2.77 0.68
N PRO A 175 1.78 -2.86 1.52
CA PRO A 175 0.98 -1.70 1.87
C PRO A 175 1.69 -0.83 2.90
N MET A 176 1.44 0.47 2.82
CA MET A 176 1.88 1.45 3.82
C MET A 176 1.22 1.21 5.18
N LEU A 177 -0.07 0.83 5.17
CA LEU A 177 -0.86 0.57 6.36
C LEU A 177 -1.29 -0.89 6.43
N PRO A 178 -1.49 -1.46 7.63
CA PRO A 178 -2.04 -2.80 7.79
C PRO A 178 -3.40 -2.93 7.10
N ALA A 179 -3.66 -4.08 6.45
CA ALA A 179 -4.87 -4.32 5.66
C ALA A 179 -6.18 -4.15 6.45
N THR A 180 -6.15 -4.38 7.77
CA THR A 180 -7.29 -4.13 8.65
C THR A 180 -7.70 -2.65 8.68
N LEU A 181 -6.75 -1.74 8.50
CA LEU A 181 -7.03 -0.31 8.38
C LEU A 181 -7.35 0.07 6.95
N SER A 182 -6.43 -0.17 6.00
CA SER A 182 -6.58 0.30 4.62
C SER A 182 -7.80 -0.30 3.93
N SER A 183 -8.00 -1.62 4.02
CA SER A 183 -9.06 -2.31 3.28
C SER A 183 -10.37 -2.49 4.04
N LYS A 184 -10.50 -1.95 5.26
CA LYS A 184 -11.75 -2.01 6.01
C LYS A 184 -12.15 -0.63 6.52
N LEU A 185 -11.45 -0.13 7.54
CA LEU A 185 -11.88 1.10 8.22
C LEU A 185 -11.66 2.36 7.40
N CYS A 186 -10.59 2.41 6.61
CA CYS A 186 -10.29 3.51 5.72
C CYS A 186 -10.88 3.31 4.31
N SER A 187 -11.30 2.09 3.95
CA SER A 187 -11.98 1.87 2.68
C SER A 187 -13.43 2.36 2.75
N LEU A 188 -13.82 3.21 1.81
CA LEU A 188 -15.17 3.78 1.67
C LEU A 188 -16.16 2.77 1.06
N GLU A 189 -16.31 1.63 1.74
CA GLU A 189 -17.16 0.52 1.32
C GLU A 189 -18.64 0.89 1.23
N LYS A 190 -19.35 0.22 0.30
CA LYS A 190 -20.78 0.39 0.09
C LYS A 190 -21.57 0.05 1.36
N ASP A 191 -22.59 0.86 1.64
CA ASP A 191 -23.57 0.69 2.72
C ASP A 191 -22.99 0.69 4.16
N GLU A 192 -21.72 1.05 4.32
CA GLU A 192 -21.09 1.19 5.62
C GLU A 192 -20.78 2.65 5.97
N ASP A 193 -20.97 2.99 7.25
CA ASP A 193 -20.60 4.31 7.78
C ASP A 193 -19.08 4.43 7.86
N ARG A 194 -18.54 5.51 7.29
CA ARG A 194 -17.11 5.80 7.22
C ARG A 194 -16.80 7.25 7.52
N LEU A 195 -15.71 7.46 8.26
CA LEU A 195 -15.17 8.78 8.52
C LEU A 195 -14.42 9.28 7.28
N CYS A 196 -14.67 10.52 6.89
CA CYS A 196 -14.00 11.13 5.76
C CYS A 196 -13.66 12.60 6.02
N MET A 197 -12.65 13.09 5.30
CA MET A 197 -12.43 14.50 5.04
C MET A 197 -13.11 14.85 3.72
N ALA A 198 -14.12 15.70 3.77
CA ALA A 198 -14.95 16.03 2.61
C ALA A 198 -14.66 17.44 2.09
N LEU A 199 -14.54 17.53 0.77
CA LEU A 199 -14.38 18.76 0.01
C LEU A 199 -15.67 19.03 -0.77
N TRP A 200 -16.40 20.07 -0.36
CA TRP A 200 -17.52 20.60 -1.09
C TRP A 200 -17.08 21.70 -2.04
N MET A 201 -17.57 21.69 -3.28
CA MET A 201 -17.23 22.68 -4.30
C MET A 201 -18.45 23.12 -5.09
N LYS A 202 -18.42 24.37 -5.55
CA LYS A 202 -19.28 24.86 -6.64
C LYS A 202 -18.45 25.28 -7.83
N PHE A 203 -18.99 25.02 -9.02
CA PHE A 203 -18.40 25.37 -10.31
C PHE A 203 -19.41 26.21 -11.11
N ASP A 204 -18.91 27.12 -11.96
CA ASP A 204 -19.75 27.78 -12.97
C ASP A 204 -19.99 26.88 -14.21
N ASP A 205 -20.75 27.39 -15.18
CA ASP A 205 -21.06 26.72 -16.45
C ASP A 205 -19.83 26.35 -17.31
N ARG A 206 -18.69 26.98 -17.02
CA ARG A 206 -17.39 26.71 -17.67
C ARG A 206 -16.50 25.78 -16.85
N GLY A 207 -17.01 25.22 -15.76
CA GLY A 207 -16.26 24.34 -14.87
C GLY A 207 -15.22 25.07 -14.01
N ARG A 208 -15.31 26.39 -13.84
CA ARG A 208 -14.41 27.12 -12.94
C ARG A 208 -14.93 27.06 -11.51
N ARG A 209 -14.11 26.58 -10.58
CA ARG A 209 -14.46 26.52 -9.16
C ARG A 209 -14.71 27.92 -8.61
N THR A 210 -15.94 28.18 -8.16
CA THR A 210 -16.36 29.47 -7.58
C THR A 210 -16.37 29.47 -6.07
N ARG A 211 -16.61 28.31 -5.43
CA ARG A 211 -16.61 28.15 -3.97
C ARG A 211 -16.02 26.80 -3.57
N THR A 212 -15.50 26.76 -2.36
CA THR A 212 -14.92 25.55 -1.76
C THR A 212 -15.11 25.57 -0.25
N ARG A 213 -15.26 24.40 0.36
CA ARG A 213 -15.31 24.22 1.81
C ARG A 213 -14.80 22.82 2.16
N LEU A 214 -13.92 22.72 3.16
CA LEU A 214 -13.50 21.44 3.73
C LEU A 214 -14.23 21.22 5.05
N CYS A 215 -14.58 19.97 5.33
CA CYS A 215 -15.11 19.55 6.62
C CYS A 215 -14.75 18.09 6.92
N GLU A 216 -14.60 17.78 8.21
CA GLU A 216 -14.67 16.41 8.68
C GLU A 216 -16.13 15.94 8.59
N ALA A 217 -16.34 14.75 8.07
CA ALA A 217 -17.66 14.21 7.78
C ALA A 217 -17.75 12.71 8.11
N ILE A 218 -19.00 12.24 8.15
CA ILE A 218 -19.36 10.83 8.09
C ILE A 218 -20.17 10.61 6.82
N MET A 219 -19.83 9.59 6.06
CA MET A 219 -20.53 9.21 4.83
C MET A 219 -20.93 7.75 4.84
N ARG A 220 -21.83 7.40 3.92
CA ARG A 220 -22.17 6.02 3.58
C ARG A 220 -22.21 5.91 2.06
N SER A 221 -21.26 5.16 1.49
CA SER A 221 -21.21 4.99 0.04
C SER A 221 -22.47 4.26 -0.46
N LYS A 222 -23.15 4.78 -1.47
CA LYS A 222 -24.34 4.14 -2.06
C LYS A 222 -23.99 3.05 -3.07
N ALA A 223 -22.81 3.16 -3.66
CA ALA A 223 -22.35 2.23 -4.67
C ALA A 223 -20.83 2.22 -4.74
N THR A 224 -20.31 1.04 -5.02
CA THR A 224 -18.93 0.83 -5.43
C THR A 224 -18.95 0.39 -6.88
N LEU A 225 -18.30 1.15 -7.74
CA LEU A 225 -18.32 0.92 -9.18
C LEU A 225 -16.90 0.67 -9.70
N SER A 226 -16.79 -0.18 -10.71
CA SER A 226 -15.57 -0.26 -11.50
C SER A 226 -15.55 0.83 -12.58
N TYR A 227 -14.37 1.26 -13.02
CA TYR A 227 -14.24 2.12 -14.21
C TYR A 227 -14.99 1.56 -15.43
N ARG A 228 -15.02 0.23 -15.56
CA ARG A 228 -15.71 -0.47 -16.64
C ARG A 228 -17.22 -0.34 -16.52
N GLN A 229 -17.77 -0.51 -15.32
CA GLN A 229 -19.20 -0.31 -15.06
C GLN A 229 -19.63 1.13 -15.36
N VAL A 230 -18.83 2.12 -14.96
CA VAL A 230 -19.07 3.53 -15.28
C VAL A 230 -19.03 3.77 -16.78
N ALA A 231 -18.03 3.26 -17.49
CA ALA A 231 -17.93 3.39 -18.94
C ALA A 231 -19.13 2.79 -19.68
N VAL A 232 -19.65 1.65 -19.22
CA VAL A 232 -20.86 1.03 -19.77
C VAL A 232 -22.09 1.88 -19.46
N GLY A 233 -22.27 2.33 -18.21
CA GLY A 233 -23.38 3.20 -17.81
C GLY A 233 -23.42 4.52 -18.60
N MET A 234 -22.25 5.08 -18.89
CA MET A 234 -22.07 6.30 -19.69
C MET A 234 -22.11 6.05 -21.21
N LYS A 235 -22.29 4.80 -21.65
CA LYS A 235 -22.29 4.38 -23.06
C LYS A 235 -20.99 4.70 -23.81
N TRP A 236 -19.87 4.77 -23.09
CA TRP A 236 -18.53 4.90 -23.65
C TRP A 236 -17.96 3.55 -24.12
N SER A 237 -18.44 2.45 -23.54
CA SER A 237 -18.11 1.08 -23.95
C SER A 237 -19.37 0.24 -24.15
N SER A 238 -19.27 -0.73 -25.06
CA SER A 238 -20.31 -1.76 -25.30
C SER A 238 -19.93 -3.13 -24.75
N GLU A 239 -18.69 -3.29 -24.28
CA GLU A 239 -18.30 -4.54 -23.62
C GLU A 239 -18.92 -4.62 -22.22
N PRO A 240 -19.48 -5.78 -21.82
CA PRO A 240 -20.12 -5.92 -20.52
C PRO A 240 -19.11 -5.67 -19.39
N GLY A 241 -19.51 -4.90 -18.38
CA GLY A 241 -18.78 -4.75 -17.12
C GLY A 241 -19.05 -5.91 -16.17
N GLU A 242 -18.37 -5.91 -15.02
CA GLU A 242 -18.69 -6.80 -13.93
C GLU A 242 -20.16 -6.56 -13.47
N PRO A 243 -20.88 -7.59 -12.98
CA PRO A 243 -22.21 -7.39 -12.41
C PRO A 243 -22.15 -6.38 -11.25
N LEU A 244 -23.17 -5.53 -11.12
CA LEU A 244 -23.32 -4.71 -9.91
C LEU A 244 -23.52 -5.65 -8.72
N GLU A 245 -22.82 -5.40 -7.61
CA GLU A 245 -23.06 -6.16 -6.39
C GLU A 245 -24.51 -5.96 -5.94
N ALA A 246 -25.25 -7.07 -5.84
CA ALA A 246 -26.64 -7.06 -5.39
C ALA A 246 -26.69 -6.47 -3.98
N GLY A 247 -27.48 -5.40 -3.81
CA GLY A 247 -27.77 -4.80 -2.50
C GLY A 247 -28.73 -5.64 -1.68
#